data_AF-A0A2D6YSX7-F1
#
_entry.id   AF-A0A2D6YSX7-F1
#
_cell.length_a   1.000
_cell.length_b   1.000
_cell.length_c   1.000
_cell.angle_alpha   90.00
_cell.angle_beta   90.00
_cell.angle_gamma   90.00
#
_symmetry.space_group_name_H-M   'P 1'
#
loop_
_entity.id
_entity.type
_entity.pdbx_description
1 polymer ?
#
loop_
_entity_poly.entity_id
_entity_poly.type
_entity_poly.pdbx_seq_one_letter_code
_entity_poly.pdbx_strand_id
1 'polypeptide(L)'
;MTTRAAFRSSCLLLAVASVGLGGCTSPDDVSFNAIKGDLTPHIVGLTERDVDVELNMAVVGNQNLRMFWGDLGRIWLFDRPSRLSPYDIIATSGQPSQ
;
A
#
# COMPACT_ATOMS: atom_id res chain seq x y z
N MET A 1 -41.65 17.26 5.46
CA MET A 1 -40.83 17.25 4.23
C MET A 1 -39.34 17.14 4.61
N THR A 2 -38.78 15.93 4.76
CA THR A 2 -37.32 15.75 5.02
C THR A 2 -36.72 14.46 4.45
N THR A 3 -37.49 13.63 3.71
CA THR A 3 -37.05 12.28 3.30
C THR A 3 -36.28 12.19 1.98
N ARG A 4 -36.00 13.31 1.30
CA ARG A 4 -35.36 13.29 -0.04
C ARG A 4 -33.83 13.41 -0.04
N ALA A 5 -33.21 13.82 1.07
CA ALA A 5 -31.76 14.03 1.14
C ALA A 5 -30.96 12.75 1.44
N ALA A 6 -31.52 11.82 2.23
CA ALA A 6 -30.81 10.61 2.67
C ALA A 6 -30.54 9.60 1.53
N PHE A 7 -31.35 9.63 0.47
CA PHE A 7 -31.21 8.69 -0.65
C PHE A 7 -30.04 9.02 -1.59
N ARG A 8 -29.59 10.29 -1.61
CA ARG A 8 -28.51 10.74 -2.51
C ARG A 8 -27.11 10.46 -1.96
N SER A 9 -26.94 10.41 -0.63
CA SER A 9 -25.63 10.13 -0.01
C SER A 9 -25.26 8.64 0.01
N SER A 10 -26.22 7.73 -0.18
CA SER A 10 -25.97 6.29 -0.10
C SER A 10 -25.21 5.70 -1.30
N CYS A 11 -25.35 6.31 -2.49
CA CYS A 11 -24.66 5.82 -3.71
C CYS A 11 -23.14 6.05 -3.69
N LEU A 12 -22.64 7.05 -2.95
CA LEU A 12 -21.21 7.38 -2.92
C LEU A 12 -20.40 6.36 -2.10
N LEU A 13 -21.01 5.73 -1.09
CA LEU A 13 -20.35 4.70 -0.27
C LEU A 13 -20.27 3.34 -0.99
N LEU A 14 -21.26 3.01 -1.83
CA LEU A 14 -21.27 1.76 -2.60
C LEU A 14 -20.29 1.77 -3.78
N ALA A 15 -20.01 2.94 -4.38
CA ALA A 15 -19.07 3.06 -5.49
C ALA A 15 -17.60 2.87 -5.08
N VAL A 16 -17.24 3.12 -3.81
CA VAL A 16 -15.89 2.88 -3.30
C VAL A 16 -15.66 1.38 -3.03
N ALA A 17 -16.72 0.64 -2.67
CA ALA A 17 -16.63 -0.78 -2.37
C ALA A 17 -16.44 -1.67 -3.62
N SER A 18 -16.80 -1.21 -4.81
CA SER A 18 -16.74 -2.01 -6.04
C SER A 18 -15.39 -1.95 -6.79
N VAL A 19 -14.44 -1.12 -6.34
CA VAL A 19 -13.13 -0.97 -7.00
C VAL A 19 -12.15 -2.11 -6.64
N GLY A 20 -12.44 -2.90 -5.59
CA GLY A 20 -11.48 -3.87 -5.04
C GLY A 20 -11.52 -5.30 -5.59
N LEU A 21 -12.44 -5.67 -6.49
CA LEU A 21 -12.69 -7.08 -6.82
C LEU A 21 -12.37 -7.51 -8.27
N GLY A 22 -11.76 -6.62 -9.05
CA GLY A 22 -11.23 -6.98 -10.37
C GLY A 22 -9.87 -7.65 -10.26
N GLY A 23 -9.83 -8.95 -9.94
CA GLY A 23 -8.60 -9.75 -10.02
C GLY A 23 -8.22 -9.97 -11.49
N CYS A 24 -7.29 -9.16 -12.01
CA CYS A 24 -6.67 -9.42 -13.30
C CYS A 24 -5.82 -10.70 -13.23
N THR A 25 -6.11 -11.68 -14.09
CA THR A 25 -5.26 -12.85 -14.27
C THR A 25 -4.05 -12.44 -15.10
N SER A 26 -2.89 -12.24 -14.49
CA SER A 26 -1.66 -12.09 -15.28
C SER A 26 -1.26 -13.47 -15.82
N PRO A 27 -0.92 -13.59 -17.12
CA PRO A 27 -0.32 -14.80 -17.64
C PRO A 27 1.00 -15.10 -16.91
N ASP A 28 1.25 -16.36 -16.57
CA ASP A 28 2.46 -16.78 -15.86
C ASP A 28 3.71 -16.59 -16.74
N ASP A 29 4.48 -15.53 -16.45
CA ASP A 29 5.76 -15.20 -17.10
C ASP A 29 6.86 -16.26 -16.88
N VAL A 30 6.60 -17.23 -16.00
CA VAL A 30 7.53 -18.36 -15.71
C VAL A 30 7.23 -19.61 -16.53
N SER A 31 6.25 -19.59 -17.44
CA SER A 31 5.94 -20.74 -18.28
C SER A 31 7.10 -21.05 -19.25
N PHE A 32 7.35 -22.34 -19.50
CA PHE A 32 8.43 -22.76 -20.42
C PHE A 32 8.31 -22.15 -21.82
N ASN A 33 7.08 -21.88 -22.28
CA ASN A 33 6.83 -21.22 -23.55
C ASN A 33 7.15 -19.70 -23.51
N ALA A 34 6.92 -19.02 -22.38
CA ALA A 34 7.32 -17.63 -22.20
C ALA A 34 8.85 -17.48 -22.21
N ILE A 35 9.58 -18.37 -21.51
CA ILE A 35 11.05 -18.37 -21.45
C ILE A 35 11.68 -18.65 -22.83
N LYS A 36 11.05 -19.48 -23.65
CA LYS A 36 11.53 -19.77 -25.02
C LYS A 36 11.23 -18.66 -26.02
N GLY A 37 10.25 -17.79 -25.75
CA GLY A 37 9.87 -16.70 -26.64
C GLY A 37 10.91 -15.58 -26.67
N ASP A 38 11.62 -15.37 -25.56
CA ASP A 38 12.66 -14.34 -25.43
C ASP A 38 13.82 -14.86 -24.57
N LEU A 39 14.84 -15.43 -25.22
CA LEU A 39 16.01 -16.02 -24.55
C LEU A 39 16.98 -14.96 -24.00
N THR A 40 16.89 -13.73 -24.48
CA THR A 40 17.76 -12.64 -24.05
C THR A 40 17.03 -11.70 -23.12
N PRO A 41 17.65 -11.24 -22.03
CA PRO A 41 17.10 -10.16 -21.23
C PRO A 41 16.66 -8.96 -22.06
N HIS A 42 15.37 -8.62 -22.03
CA HIS A 42 14.97 -7.27 -22.41
C HIS A 42 15.51 -6.29 -21.37
N ILE A 43 16.47 -5.46 -21.77
CA ILE A 43 17.02 -4.38 -20.95
C ILE A 43 16.30 -3.11 -21.36
N VAL A 44 15.70 -2.42 -20.41
CA VAL A 44 15.10 -1.10 -20.61
C VAL A 44 16.06 -0.03 -20.09
N GLY A 45 16.52 0.81 -21.01
CA GLY A 45 17.57 1.78 -20.73
C GLY A 45 18.97 1.18 -20.80
N LEU A 46 19.87 1.62 -19.92
CA LEU A 46 21.30 1.28 -19.98
C LEU A 46 21.68 0.07 -19.11
N THR A 47 20.90 -0.22 -18.06
CA THR A 47 21.33 -1.15 -17.00
C THR A 47 20.24 -1.99 -16.35
N GLU A 48 18.96 -1.72 -16.58
CA GLU A 48 17.86 -2.29 -15.77
C GLU A 48 16.87 -3.05 -16.65
N ARG A 49 16.25 -4.10 -16.12
CA ARG A 49 15.18 -4.84 -16.80
C ARG A 49 13.83 -4.29 -16.37
N ASP A 50 12.78 -4.47 -17.17
CA ASP A 50 11.42 -4.06 -16.79
C ASP A 50 10.98 -4.62 -15.43
N VAL A 51 11.29 -5.89 -15.18
CA VAL A 51 10.96 -6.58 -13.92
C VAL A 51 11.69 -5.99 -12.71
N ASP A 52 12.90 -5.45 -12.91
CA ASP A 52 13.68 -4.83 -11.84
C ASP A 52 13.07 -3.47 -11.46
N VAL A 53 12.63 -2.71 -12.48
CA VAL A 53 11.90 -1.45 -12.28
C VAL A 53 10.59 -1.70 -11.52
N GLU A 54 9.82 -2.70 -11.94
CA GLU A 54 8.56 -3.05 -11.28
C GLU A 54 8.78 -3.49 -9.83
N LEU A 55 9.80 -4.32 -9.58
CA LEU A 55 10.18 -4.73 -8.22
C LEU A 55 10.58 -3.53 -7.35
N ASN A 56 11.37 -2.60 -7.90
CA ASN A 56 11.78 -1.39 -7.20
C ASN A 56 10.56 -0.51 -6.86
N MET A 57 9.66 -0.31 -7.82
CA MET A 57 8.40 0.39 -7.60
C MET A 57 7.53 -0.28 -6.53
N ALA A 58 7.45 -1.61 -6.51
CA ALA A 58 6.71 -2.36 -5.51
C ALA A 58 7.31 -2.20 -4.10
N VAL A 59 8.64 -2.24 -3.98
CA VAL A 59 9.35 -2.02 -2.71
C VAL A 59 9.09 -0.60 -2.19
N VAL A 60 9.27 0.40 -3.05
CA VAL A 60 9.01 1.82 -2.70
C VAL A 60 7.55 2.01 -2.29
N GLY A 61 6.61 1.41 -3.02
CA GLY A 61 5.18 1.43 -2.68
C GLY A 61 4.90 0.83 -1.30
N ASN A 62 5.50 -0.31 -0.97
CA ASN A 62 5.34 -0.95 0.33
C ASN A 62 5.87 -0.07 1.47
N GLN A 63 7.05 0.54 1.29
CA GLN A 63 7.66 1.43 2.26
C GLN A 63 6.80 2.68 2.48
N ASN A 64 6.36 3.33 1.40
CA ASN A 64 5.52 4.51 1.46
C ASN A 64 4.18 4.23 2.15
N LEU A 65 3.58 3.08 1.88
CA LEU A 65 2.32 2.69 2.53
C LEU A 65 2.48 2.47 4.03
N ARG A 66 3.59 1.86 4.47
CA ARG A 66 3.90 1.73 5.91
C ARG A 66 4.08 3.09 6.58
N MET A 67 4.77 4.02 5.92
CA MET A 67 4.94 5.38 6.42
C MET A 67 3.59 6.10 6.51
N PHE A 68 2.75 6.00 5.48
CA PHE A 68 1.41 6.58 5.47
C PHE A 68 0.56 6.13 6.68
N TRP A 69 0.56 4.84 6.97
CA TRP A 69 -0.16 4.32 8.13
C TRP A 69 0.42 4.80 9.46
N GLY A 70 1.75 4.89 9.57
CA GLY A 70 2.41 5.47 10.76
C GLY A 70 2.10 6.95 10.96
N ASP A 71 2.05 7.73 9.88
CA ASP A 71 1.68 9.15 9.96
C ASP A 71 0.21 9.32 10.37
N LEU A 72 -0.67 8.46 9.88
CA LEU A 72 -2.07 8.44 10.28
C LEU A 72 -2.20 8.11 11.78
N GLY A 73 -1.50 7.08 12.26
CA GLY A 73 -1.47 6.73 13.69
C GLY A 73 -0.96 7.87 14.58
N ARG A 74 0.01 8.66 14.10
CA ARG A 74 0.47 9.88 14.78
C ARG A 74 -0.55 11.01 14.79
N ILE A 75 -1.28 11.24 13.69
CA ILE A 75 -2.33 12.28 13.61
C ILE A 75 -3.45 11.98 14.60
N TRP A 76 -3.90 10.73 14.66
CA TRP A 76 -4.96 10.29 15.55
C TRP A 76 -4.49 9.99 16.98
N LEU A 77 -3.20 10.16 17.26
CA LEU A 77 -2.57 9.89 18.54
C LEU A 77 -2.68 8.42 18.99
N PHE A 78 -2.93 7.49 18.06
CA PHE A 78 -3.01 6.06 18.35
C PHE A 78 -1.64 5.43 18.62
N ASP A 79 -0.57 6.03 18.10
CA ASP A 79 0.79 5.54 18.27
C ASP A 79 1.48 6.06 19.54
N ARG A 80 0.80 6.91 20.33
CA ARG A 80 1.34 7.42 21.59
C ARG A 80 0.50 6.99 22.79
N PRO A 81 1.09 6.37 23.81
CA PRO A 81 0.40 6.05 25.03
C PRO A 81 0.07 7.32 25.83
N SER A 82 -1.00 7.27 26.64
CA SER A 82 -1.42 8.41 27.46
C SER A 82 -0.34 8.76 28.50
N ARG A 83 0.02 10.04 28.62
CA ARG A 83 1.00 10.54 29.62
C ARG A 83 0.53 10.46 31.09
N LEU A 84 -0.58 9.77 31.35
CA LEU A 84 -1.16 9.52 32.67
C LEU A 84 -0.76 8.17 33.26
N SER A 85 0.01 7.34 32.52
CA SER A 85 0.50 6.07 33.08
C SER A 85 1.56 6.33 34.15
N PRO A 86 1.50 5.65 35.32
CA PRO A 86 2.53 5.76 36.37
C PRO A 86 3.93 5.27 35.96
N TYR A 87 4.04 4.60 34.82
CA TYR A 87 5.28 4.05 34.30
C TYR A 87 5.72 4.82 33.06
N ASP A 88 7.04 4.94 32.92
CA ASP A 88 7.66 5.54 31.74
C ASP A 88 7.33 4.72 30.50
N ILE A 89 6.99 5.42 29.43
CA ILE A 89 6.48 4.81 28.20
C ILE A 89 7.57 4.88 27.16
N ILE A 90 8.29 3.76 27.06
CA ILE A 90 9.44 3.60 26.17
C ILE A 90 8.94 3.54 24.73
N ALA A 91 9.49 4.39 23.87
CA ALA A 91 9.20 4.35 22.44
C ALA A 91 9.72 3.04 21.84
N THR A 92 8.82 2.12 21.49
CA THR A 92 9.17 0.85 20.82
C THR A 92 9.49 1.03 19.34
N SER A 93 9.36 2.25 18.81
CA SER A 93 9.64 2.63 17.42
C SER A 93 11.13 2.68 17.06
N GLY A 94 12.02 2.19 17.93
CA GLY A 94 13.46 2.13 17.67
C GLY A 94 14.20 3.46 17.83
N GLN A 95 13.52 4.53 18.28
CA GLN A 95 14.18 5.75 18.72
C GLN A 95 14.44 5.66 20.23
N PRO A 96 15.71 5.78 20.69
CA PRO A 96 16.00 5.79 22.11
C PRO A 96 15.25 6.96 22.77
N SER A 97 14.63 6.68 23.93
CA SER A 97 14.07 7.72 24.78
C SER A 97 15.21 8.67 25.19
N GLN A 98 15.10 9.94 24.80
CA GLN A 98 15.95 11.00 25.34
C GLN A 98 15.57 11.29 26.79
#